data_AF-A0A6M2AE30-F1
#
_entry.id   AF-A0A6M2AE30-F1
#
_cell.length_a   1.000
_cell.length_b   1.000
_cell.length_c   1.000
_cell.angle_alpha   90.00
_cell.angle_beta   90.00
_cell.angle_gamma   90.00
#
_symmetry.space_group_name_H-M   'P 1'
#
loop_
_entity.id
_entity.type
_entity.pdbx_description
1 polymer ?
#
loop_
_entity_poly.entity_id
_entity_poly.type
_entity_poly.pdbx_seq_one_letter_code
_entity_poly.pdbx_strand_id
1 'polypeptide(L)'
;MKKTKKRKKTVKKTYKKPARKPTTKRKKTTKRKSVKKPIWEAHVQHMEKRINAALNKLKRDVKRKASYKIIEEDNNELLMLLGECNYIVREFHEKKAG
;
A
#
# COMPACT_ATOMS: atom_id res chain seq x y z
N MET A 1 -66.94 29.79 -2.99
CA MET A 1 -66.06 30.39 -1.95
C MET A 1 -65.07 29.35 -1.46
N LYS A 2 -63.76 29.60 -1.63
CA LYS A 2 -62.67 28.64 -1.37
C LYS A 2 -62.29 28.63 0.12
N LYS A 3 -62.53 27.53 0.84
CA LYS A 3 -62.01 27.32 2.21
C LYS A 3 -60.60 26.75 2.14
N THR A 4 -59.61 27.55 2.53
CA THR A 4 -58.19 27.21 2.56
C THR A 4 -57.88 26.20 3.66
N LYS A 5 -57.48 24.98 3.28
CA LYS A 5 -57.01 23.92 4.20
C LYS A 5 -55.65 24.32 4.79
N LYS A 6 -55.60 24.51 6.11
CA LYS A 6 -54.36 24.74 6.89
C LYS A 6 -53.45 23.50 6.81
N ARG A 7 -52.26 23.65 6.22
CA ARG A 7 -51.20 22.62 6.23
C ARG A 7 -50.67 22.42 7.65
N LYS A 8 -50.86 21.23 8.22
CA LYS A 8 -50.21 20.80 9.46
C LYS A 8 -48.70 20.66 9.22
N LYS A 9 -47.88 21.42 9.94
CA LYS A 9 -46.41 21.28 9.97
C LYS A 9 -46.06 19.99 10.70
N THR A 10 -45.53 19.00 9.98
CA THR A 10 -44.96 17.78 10.55
C THR A 10 -43.62 18.12 11.20
N VAL A 11 -43.59 18.16 12.53
CA VAL A 11 -42.36 18.34 13.32
C VAL A 11 -41.49 17.10 13.15
N LYS A 12 -40.39 17.22 12.40
CA LYS A 12 -39.37 16.16 12.29
C LYS A 12 -38.67 16.01 13.64
N LYS A 13 -39.01 14.96 14.41
CA LYS A 13 -38.28 14.58 15.62
C LYS A 13 -36.86 14.15 15.22
N THR A 14 -35.88 15.03 15.42
CA THR A 14 -34.46 14.68 15.37
C THR A 14 -34.12 13.77 16.55
N TYR A 15 -33.92 12.48 16.28
CA TYR A 15 -33.42 11.52 17.26
C TYR A 15 -31.92 11.82 17.52
N LYS A 16 -31.58 12.34 18.69
CA LYS A 16 -30.18 12.52 19.11
C LYS A 16 -29.58 11.14 19.40
N LYS A 17 -28.58 10.72 18.61
CA LYS A 17 -27.80 9.50 18.89
C LYS A 17 -27.00 9.68 20.19
N PRO A 18 -26.93 8.70 21.10
CA PRO A 18 -26.08 8.79 22.29
C PRO A 18 -24.59 8.76 21.91
N ALA A 19 -23.81 9.63 22.54
CA ALA A 19 -22.36 9.74 22.35
C ALA A 19 -21.65 8.43 22.76
N ARG A 20 -20.87 7.83 21.85
CA ARG A 20 -19.99 6.70 22.19
C ARG A 20 -18.81 7.22 23.01
N LYS A 21 -18.60 6.64 24.20
CA LYS A 21 -17.43 6.92 25.05
C LYS A 21 -16.14 6.46 24.32
N PRO A 22 -15.08 7.28 24.27
CA PRO A 22 -13.80 6.85 23.71
C PRO A 22 -13.06 5.96 24.73
N THR A 23 -12.95 4.67 24.44
CA THR A 23 -12.08 3.75 25.18
C THR A 23 -10.64 3.88 24.67
N THR A 24 -9.90 4.85 25.20
CA THR A 24 -8.46 4.99 24.96
C THR A 24 -7.67 3.98 25.80
N LYS A 25 -7.73 2.70 25.43
CA LYS A 25 -6.69 1.74 25.86
C LYS A 25 -5.42 2.02 25.07
N ARG A 26 -4.62 2.99 25.53
CA ARG A 26 -3.23 3.20 25.10
C ARG A 26 -2.44 1.91 25.37
N LYS A 27 -2.31 1.07 24.34
CA LYS A 27 -1.35 -0.05 24.35
C LYS A 27 0.04 0.57 24.49
N LYS A 28 0.69 0.38 25.65
CA LYS A 28 2.12 0.66 25.81
C LYS A 28 2.85 -0.20 24.79
N THR A 29 3.26 0.39 23.68
CA THR A 29 4.16 -0.25 22.72
C THR A 29 5.52 -0.32 23.42
N THR A 30 5.86 -1.51 23.94
CA THR A 30 7.24 -1.86 24.25
C THR A 30 8.06 -1.58 23.00
N LYS A 31 8.84 -0.50 23.01
CA LYS A 31 9.79 -0.17 21.95
C LYS A 31 10.78 -1.32 21.90
N ARG A 32 10.51 -2.31 21.04
CA ARG A 32 11.49 -3.34 20.67
C ARG A 32 12.72 -2.57 20.20
N LYS A 33 13.85 -2.73 20.90
CA LYS A 33 15.13 -2.19 20.44
C LYS A 33 15.31 -2.70 19.01
N SER A 34 15.28 -1.81 18.03
CA SER A 34 15.51 -2.19 16.64
C SER A 34 16.95 -2.65 16.55
N VAL A 35 17.14 -3.96 16.44
CA VAL A 35 18.43 -4.54 16.05
C VAL A 35 18.82 -3.81 14.78
N LYS A 36 19.93 -3.08 14.82
CA LYS A 36 20.47 -2.36 13.65
C LYS A 36 20.85 -3.44 12.65
N LYS A 37 19.92 -3.77 11.75
CA LYS A 37 20.20 -4.65 10.63
C LYS A 37 21.37 -4.06 9.86
N PRO A 38 22.31 -4.88 9.36
CA PRO A 38 23.38 -4.38 8.51
C PRO A 38 22.74 -3.57 7.37
N ILE A 39 23.33 -2.42 7.06
CA ILE A 39 22.79 -1.43 6.08
C ILE A 39 22.43 -2.13 4.76
N TRP A 40 23.19 -3.16 4.40
CA TRP A 40 22.97 -4.02 3.25
C TRP A 40 21.63 -4.78 3.27
N GLU A 41 21.26 -5.36 4.40
CA GLU A 41 20.04 -6.16 4.49
C GLU A 41 18.79 -5.29 4.28
N ALA A 42 18.84 -4.03 4.74
CA ALA A 42 17.77 -3.07 4.49
C ALA A 42 17.66 -2.72 2.99
N HIS A 43 18.80 -2.61 2.29
CA HIS A 43 18.82 -2.34 0.85
C HIS A 43 18.28 -3.53 0.04
N VAL A 44 18.72 -4.75 0.34
CA VAL A 44 18.20 -5.98 -0.30
C VAL A 44 16.70 -6.14 -0.05
N GLN A 45 16.23 -5.94 1.18
CA GLN A 45 14.80 -5.98 1.52
C GLN A 45 13.99 -4.91 0.77
N HIS A 46 14.58 -3.75 0.51
CA HIS A 46 13.93 -2.71 -0.28
C HIS A 46 13.81 -3.12 -1.75
N MET A 47 14.87 -3.66 -2.34
CA MET A 47 14.86 -4.18 -3.72
C MET A 47 13.87 -5.33 -3.90
N GLU A 48 13.87 -6.29 -2.97
CA GLU A 48 12.92 -7.40 -2.97
C GLU A 48 11.47 -6.91 -2.95
N LYS A 49 11.16 -5.89 -2.15
CA LYS A 49 9.81 -5.28 -2.13
C LYS A 49 9.44 -4.64 -3.47
N ARG A 50 10.37 -3.95 -4.13
CA ARG A 50 10.14 -3.34 -5.45
C ARG A 50 9.86 -4.41 -6.51
N ILE A 51 10.70 -5.45 -6.55
CA ILE A 51 10.54 -6.58 -7.47
C ILE A 51 9.18 -7.27 -7.25
N ASN A 52 8.83 -7.57 -6.00
CA ASN A 52 7.56 -8.19 -5.67
C ASN A 52 6.36 -7.30 -6.03
N ALA A 53 6.48 -5.98 -5.86
CA ALA A 53 5.44 -5.04 -6.26
C ALA A 53 5.24 -5.00 -7.78
N ALA A 54 6.33 -4.92 -8.56
CA ALA A 54 6.30 -4.94 -10.02
C ALA A 54 5.74 -6.27 -10.55
N LEU A 55 6.19 -7.39 -10.00
CA LEU A 55 5.71 -8.72 -10.37
C LEU A 55 4.21 -8.89 -10.05
N ASN A 56 3.75 -8.39 -8.91
CA ASN A 56 2.32 -8.41 -8.56
C ASN A 56 1.48 -7.45 -9.40
N LYS A 57 2.06 -6.35 -9.91
CA LYS A 57 1.41 -5.45 -10.87
C LYS A 57 1.25 -6.18 -12.20
N LEU A 58 2.34 -6.66 -12.80
CA LEU A 58 2.33 -7.43 -14.04
C LEU A 58 1.35 -8.62 -13.99
N LYS A 59 1.36 -9.40 -12.91
CA LYS A 59 0.40 -10.51 -12.72
C LYS A 59 -1.06 -10.04 -12.73
N ARG A 60 -1.36 -8.90 -12.08
CA ARG A 60 -2.71 -8.33 -12.05
C ARG A 60 -3.12 -7.83 -13.44
N ASP A 61 -2.20 -7.20 -14.16
CA ASP A 61 -2.49 -6.62 -15.48
C ASP A 61 -2.65 -7.71 -16.55
N VAL A 62 -1.85 -8.77 -16.51
CA VAL A 62 -2.06 -9.99 -17.30
C VAL A 62 -3.41 -10.64 -16.96
N LYS A 63 -3.74 -10.80 -15.67
CA LYS A 63 -5.02 -11.39 -15.24
C LYS A 63 -6.22 -10.56 -15.70
N ARG A 64 -6.08 -9.23 -15.72
CA ARG A 64 -7.10 -8.28 -16.18
C ARG A 64 -7.16 -8.15 -17.71
N LYS A 65 -6.25 -8.80 -18.44
CA LYS A 65 -6.09 -8.65 -19.89
C LYS A 65 -5.91 -7.18 -20.28
N ALA A 66 -5.02 -6.49 -19.57
CA ALA A 66 -4.61 -5.14 -19.93
C ALA A 66 -4.07 -5.11 -21.37
N SER A 67 -3.98 -3.90 -21.95
CA SER A 67 -3.42 -3.77 -23.29
C SER A 67 -1.98 -4.25 -23.33
N TYR A 68 -1.57 -4.79 -24.48
CA TYR A 68 -0.22 -5.33 -24.67
C TYR A 68 0.87 -4.32 -24.27
N LYS A 69 0.68 -3.06 -24.65
CA LYS A 69 1.61 -1.96 -24.32
C LYS A 69 1.82 -1.81 -22.81
N ILE A 70 0.77 -1.93 -22.00
CA ILE A 70 0.87 -1.83 -20.53
C ILE A 70 1.65 -3.03 -19.98
N ILE A 71 1.37 -4.23 -20.49
CA ILE A 71 2.06 -5.46 -20.07
C ILE A 71 3.55 -5.39 -20.43
N GLU A 72 3.88 -4.86 -21.60
CA GLU A 72 5.26 -4.66 -22.04
C GLU A 72 6.00 -3.64 -21.16
N GLU A 73 5.37 -2.50 -20.86
CA GLU A 73 5.92 -1.49 -19.95
C GLU A 73 6.19 -2.07 -18.55
N ASP A 74 5.24 -2.82 -17.99
CA ASP A 74 5.38 -3.47 -16.69
C ASP A 74 6.46 -4.57 -16.67
N ASN A 75 6.60 -5.30 -17.77
CA ASN A 75 7.63 -6.32 -17.92
C ASN A 75 9.03 -5.69 -18.03
N ASN A 76 9.16 -4.57 -18.77
CA ASN A 76 10.40 -3.81 -18.86
C ASN A 76 10.81 -3.23 -17.51
N GLU A 77 9.86 -2.69 -16.74
CA GLU A 77 10.10 -2.22 -15.37
C GLU A 77 10.64 -3.34 -14.48
N LEU A 78 10.03 -4.54 -14.54
CA LEU A 78 10.49 -5.71 -13.79
C LEU A 78 11.90 -6.15 -14.21
N LEU A 79 12.20 -6.17 -15.51
CA LEU A 79 13.52 -6.55 -16.03
C LEU A 79 14.62 -5.59 -15.59
N MET A 80 14.36 -4.28 -15.58
CA MET A 80 15.33 -3.30 -15.06
C MET A 80 15.66 -3.54 -13.59
N LEU A 81 14.64 -3.80 -12.75
CA LEU A 81 14.85 -4.10 -11.32
C LEU A 81 15.68 -5.37 -11.10
N LEU A 82 15.46 -6.40 -11.92
CA LEU A 82 16.26 -7.63 -11.88
C LEU A 82 17.71 -7.37 -12.32
N GLY A 83 17.92 -6.52 -13.32
CA GLY A 83 19.24 -6.07 -13.75
C GLY A 83 20.00 -5.33 -12.65
N GLU A 84 19.35 -4.39 -11.97
CA GLU A 84 19.90 -3.67 -10.80
C GLU A 84 20.32 -4.67 -9.70
N CYS A 85 19.49 -5.66 -9.40
CA CYS A 85 19.80 -6.72 -8.44
C CYS A 85 21.01 -7.56 -8.86
N ASN A 86 21.09 -7.96 -10.13
CA ASN A 86 22.23 -8.73 -10.64
C ASN A 86 23.54 -7.95 -10.57
N TYR A 87 23.51 -6.65 -10.92
CA TYR A 87 24.68 -5.78 -10.82
C TYR A 87 25.20 -5.71 -9.38
N ILE A 88 24.28 -5.49 -8.43
CA ILE A 88 24.55 -5.46 -7.00
C ILE A 88 25.26 -6.73 -6.52
N VAL A 89 24.75 -7.90 -6.91
CA VAL A 89 25.34 -9.19 -6.51
C VAL A 89 26.74 -9.33 -7.10
N ARG A 90 26.94 -8.95 -8.37
CA ARG A 90 28.25 -9.03 -9.03
C ARG A 90 29.29 -8.16 -8.32
N GLU A 91 28.96 -6.90 -8.04
CA GLU A 91 29.82 -5.98 -7.27
C GLU A 91 30.22 -6.55 -5.90
N PHE A 92 29.31 -7.27 -5.25
CA PHE A 92 29.59 -7.91 -3.96
C PHE A 92 30.57 -9.08 -4.06
N HIS A 93 30.47 -9.87 -5.13
CA HIS A 93 31.37 -10.99 -5.36
C HIS A 93 32.77 -10.52 -5.78
N GLU A 94 32.84 -9.52 -6.66
CA GLU A 94 34.12 -8.96 -7.13
C GLU A 94 34.91 -8.27 -6.01
N LYS A 95 34.25 -7.55 -5.09
CA LYS A 95 34.91 -6.90 -3.94
C LYS A 95 35.34 -7.84 -2.81
N LYS A 96 34.91 -9.10 -2.83
CA LYS A 96 35.36 -10.12 -1.86
C LYS A 96 36.52 -10.97 -2.38
N ALA A 97 36.81 -10.90 -3.68
CA ALA A 97 37.83 -11.71 -4.36
C ALA A 97 39.18 -10.97 -4.54
N GLY A 98 39.26 -9.70 -4.15
CA GLY A 98 40.51 -8.93 -4.06
C GLY A 98 40.85 -8.61 -2.61
#